data_AF-A0A949XWR1-F1
#
_entry.id   AF-A0A949XWR1-F1
#
_cell.length_a   1.000
_cell.length_b   1.000
_cell.length_c   1.000
_cell.angle_alpha   90.00
_cell.angle_beta   90.00
_cell.angle_gamma   90.00
#
_symmetry.space_group_name_H-M   'P 1'
#
loop_
_entity.id
_entity.type
_entity.pdbx_description
1 polymer ?
#
loop_
_entity_poly.entity_id
_entity_poly.type
_entity_poly.pdbx_seq_one_letter_code
_entity_poly.pdbx_strand_id
1 'polypeptide(L)'
;MTEPGRSTDRSFGLGLAAVVAVGVLARLAVMVPGFGYRTDPDGYLVLARSLAEGKGFALGGRPTAYRPPLYPILLTPLVATLGDQLAWGIAALHLVLGAGTVALAALAGRRWGLSPARALTGSAIVACDPALLAQARVVMTETPSAFLVAAVLAALAGDDRRGPLLGGLAFGLAALCRPSFLPAAGLTAAAALLAGPGDGRARRRRATVLAVATAATLAPWAWRNARVLGAPVWTTTRGGYTLALANNPVYYAEVLDGPPGAVWSGPGQRRWFEASRRAQAALSEPEFDRRMRAEGLRMLAERPRDFARAALARLRRFWGVAPSDAV
;
A
#
# COMPACT_ATOMS: atom_id res chain seq x y z
N MET A 1 -32.99 -36.18 -10.64
CA MET A 1 -33.08 -35.00 -9.74
C MET A 1 -31.69 -34.45 -9.52
N THR A 2 -31.32 -33.42 -10.27
CA THR A 2 -30.06 -32.67 -10.10
C THR A 2 -30.22 -31.70 -8.93
N GLU A 3 -29.33 -31.79 -7.93
CA GLU A 3 -29.32 -30.87 -6.78
C GLU A 3 -29.25 -29.40 -7.24
N PRO A 4 -30.26 -28.56 -6.95
CA PRO A 4 -30.29 -27.17 -7.40
C PRO A 4 -29.09 -26.32 -6.92
N GLY A 5 -28.44 -26.72 -5.82
CA GLY A 5 -27.22 -26.08 -5.30
C GLY A 5 -25.98 -26.28 -6.18
N ARG A 6 -25.80 -27.47 -6.77
CA ARG A 6 -24.60 -27.81 -7.58
C ARG A 6 -24.52 -27.04 -8.90
N SER A 7 -25.66 -26.73 -9.51
CA SER A 7 -25.72 -25.97 -10.77
C SER A 7 -25.31 -24.51 -10.57
N THR A 8 -25.82 -23.90 -9.49
CA THR A 8 -25.56 -22.49 -9.15
C THR A 8 -24.08 -22.25 -8.83
N ASP A 9 -23.45 -23.14 -8.06
CA ASP A 9 -22.02 -23.01 -7.74
C ASP A 9 -21.10 -23.22 -8.95
N ARG A 10 -21.45 -24.14 -9.85
CA ARG A 10 -20.73 -24.32 -11.12
C ARG A 10 -20.84 -23.09 -12.01
N SER A 11 -22.04 -22.51 -12.13
CA SER A 11 -22.26 -21.29 -12.94
C SER A 11 -21.46 -20.09 -12.40
N PHE A 12 -21.39 -19.94 -11.07
CA PHE A 12 -20.58 -18.91 -10.44
C PHE A 12 -19.08 -19.15 -10.66
N GLY A 13 -18.61 -20.39 -10.53
CA GLY A 13 -17.21 -20.74 -10.76
C GLY A 13 -16.77 -20.42 -12.19
N LEU A 14 -17.59 -20.79 -13.19
CA LEU A 14 -17.34 -20.44 -14.60
C LEU A 14 -17.37 -18.93 -14.84
N GLY A 15 -18.35 -18.24 -14.26
CA GLY A 15 -18.44 -16.78 -14.34
C GLY A 15 -17.21 -16.09 -13.74
N LEU A 16 -16.74 -16.56 -12.59
CA LEU A 16 -15.55 -16.02 -11.94
C LEU A 16 -14.29 -16.29 -12.76
N ALA A 17 -14.15 -17.50 -13.32
CA ALA A 17 -13.04 -17.84 -14.20
C ALA A 17 -13.02 -16.92 -15.44
N ALA A 18 -14.18 -16.63 -16.03
CA ALA A 18 -14.28 -15.68 -17.14
C ALA A 18 -13.87 -14.26 -16.73
N VAL A 19 -14.34 -13.76 -15.58
CA VAL A 19 -13.96 -12.42 -15.08
C VAL A 19 -12.46 -12.33 -14.78
N VAL A 20 -11.87 -13.38 -14.19
CA VAL A 20 -10.43 -13.45 -13.96
C VAL A 20 -9.66 -13.46 -15.29
N ALA A 21 -10.11 -14.25 -16.27
CA ALA A 21 -9.49 -14.29 -17.60
C ALA A 21 -9.54 -12.91 -18.28
N VAL A 22 -10.68 -12.22 -18.25
CA VAL A 22 -10.82 -10.85 -18.77
C VAL A 22 -9.85 -9.90 -18.05
N GLY A 23 -9.76 -9.97 -16.71
CA GLY A 23 -8.84 -9.13 -15.94
C GLY A 23 -7.36 -9.40 -16.24
N VAL A 24 -6.99 -10.65 -16.53
CA VAL A 24 -5.63 -11.04 -16.96
C VAL A 24 -5.35 -10.53 -18.38
N LEU A 25 -6.27 -10.73 -19.31
CA LEU A 25 -6.14 -10.25 -20.69
C LEU A 25 -6.05 -8.73 -20.76
N ALA A 26 -6.85 -8.00 -19.98
CA ALA A 26 -6.78 -6.54 -19.88
C ALA A 26 -5.41 -6.08 -19.33
N ARG A 27 -4.86 -6.76 -18.32
CA ARG A 27 -3.52 -6.47 -17.79
C ARG A 27 -2.43 -6.75 -18.81
N LEU A 28 -2.53 -7.86 -19.54
CA LEU A 28 -1.59 -8.18 -20.63
C LEU A 28 -1.65 -7.11 -21.72
N ALA A 29 -2.85 -6.75 -22.18
CA ALA A 29 -3.03 -5.74 -23.23
C ALA A 29 -2.36 -4.41 -22.88
N VAL A 30 -2.37 -4.02 -21.62
CA VAL A 30 -1.73 -2.78 -21.19
C VAL A 30 -0.24 -2.91 -20.87
N MET A 31 0.27 -4.12 -20.60
CA MET A 31 1.69 -4.38 -20.37
C MET A 31 2.49 -4.51 -21.67
N VAL A 32 1.88 -5.04 -22.75
CA VAL A 32 2.55 -5.32 -24.03
C VAL A 32 3.21 -4.09 -24.67
N PRO A 33 2.55 -2.91 -24.78
CA PRO A 33 3.10 -1.76 -25.50
C PRO A 33 4.40 -1.18 -24.91
N GLY A 34 4.73 -1.51 -23.66
CA GLY A 34 5.95 -1.08 -22.96
C GLY A 34 6.73 -2.24 -22.34
N PHE A 35 6.51 -3.46 -22.84
CA PHE A 35 7.13 -4.64 -22.26
C PHE A 35 8.67 -4.56 -22.34
N GLY A 36 9.36 -4.84 -21.24
CA GLY A 36 10.81 -4.69 -21.12
C GLY A 36 11.26 -3.29 -20.65
N TYR A 37 10.53 -2.23 -20.98
CA TYR A 37 10.82 -0.86 -20.52
C TYR A 37 10.00 -0.53 -19.27
N ARG A 38 10.32 -1.20 -18.16
CA ARG A 38 9.61 -0.98 -16.89
C ARG A 38 10.27 0.14 -16.11
N THR A 39 9.47 1.14 -15.77
CA THR A 39 9.91 2.20 -14.87
C THR A 39 9.90 1.67 -13.43
N ASP A 40 10.99 1.92 -12.71
CA ASP A 40 11.12 1.72 -11.26
C ASP A 40 11.34 3.09 -10.57
N PRO A 41 10.34 4.00 -10.60
CA PRO A 41 10.48 5.37 -10.10
C PRO A 41 11.02 5.49 -8.67
N ASP A 42 10.77 4.47 -7.85
CA ASP A 42 11.01 4.48 -6.41
C ASP A 42 12.23 3.64 -6.00
N GLY A 43 12.87 2.94 -6.94
CA GLY A 43 14.10 2.17 -6.73
C GLY A 43 13.90 0.84 -5.99
N TYR A 44 12.77 0.15 -6.17
CA TYR A 44 12.52 -1.15 -5.52
C TYR A 44 13.47 -2.25 -6.01
N LEU A 45 13.86 -2.24 -7.29
CA LEU A 45 14.80 -3.21 -7.85
C LEU A 45 16.20 -3.06 -7.27
N VAL A 46 16.60 -1.84 -6.91
CA VAL A 46 17.91 -1.60 -6.26
C VAL A 46 17.99 -2.34 -4.93
N LEU A 47 16.93 -2.26 -4.12
CA LEU A 47 16.84 -2.96 -2.83
C LEU A 47 16.75 -4.48 -3.02
N ALA A 48 15.97 -4.93 -4.02
CA ALA A 48 15.84 -6.35 -4.34
C ALA A 48 17.18 -6.97 -4.81
N ARG A 49 17.97 -6.23 -5.60
CA ARG A 49 19.33 -6.63 -6.03
C ARG A 49 20.28 -6.71 -4.84
N SER A 50 20.28 -5.70 -3.96
CA SER A 50 21.09 -5.73 -2.74
C SER A 50 20.80 -6.97 -1.87
N LEU A 51 19.52 -7.34 -1.74
CA LEU A 51 19.12 -8.56 -1.05
C LEU A 51 19.60 -9.83 -1.77
N ALA A 52 19.42 -9.91 -3.09
CA ALA A 52 19.83 -11.05 -3.91
C ALA A 52 21.34 -11.30 -3.87
N GLU A 53 22.13 -10.22 -3.77
CA GLU A 53 23.59 -10.26 -3.66
C GLU A 53 24.09 -10.55 -2.23
N GLY A 54 23.19 -10.80 -1.27
CA GLY A 54 23.56 -11.07 0.12
C GLY A 54 24.05 -9.85 0.91
N LYS A 55 23.94 -8.64 0.36
CA LYS A 55 24.32 -7.38 1.02
C LYS A 55 23.28 -6.89 2.04
N GLY A 56 22.16 -7.60 2.14
CA GLY A 56 21.03 -7.25 3.00
C GLY A 56 20.17 -6.12 2.44
N PHE A 57 19.22 -5.64 3.25
CA PHE A 57 18.32 -4.54 2.89
C PHE A 57 19.07 -3.20 2.99
N ALA A 58 19.79 -2.86 1.92
CA ALA A 58 20.73 -1.74 1.87
C ALA A 58 20.56 -0.92 0.59
N LEU A 59 20.86 0.37 0.69
CA LEU A 59 20.90 1.33 -0.43
C LEU A 59 22.26 2.01 -0.42
N GLY A 60 22.98 1.96 -1.55
CA GLY A 60 24.35 2.50 -1.63
C GLY A 60 25.32 1.84 -0.64
N GLY A 61 25.15 0.54 -0.37
CA GLY A 61 25.98 -0.22 0.58
C GLY A 61 25.67 0.03 2.06
N ARG A 62 24.70 0.91 2.38
CA ARG A 62 24.32 1.21 3.76
C ARG A 62 22.97 0.58 4.08
N PRO A 63 22.81 -0.10 5.23
CA PRO A 63 21.51 -0.58 5.67
C PRO A 63 20.48 0.55 5.74
N THR A 64 19.25 0.26 5.29
CA THR A 64 18.18 1.27 5.20
C THR A 64 16.83 0.71 5.62
N ALA A 65 15.90 1.59 6.00
CA ALA A 65 14.46 1.37 6.08
C ALA A 65 13.69 2.48 5.31
N TYR A 66 14.34 3.12 4.33
CA TYR A 66 13.78 4.22 3.55
C TYR A 66 12.56 3.82 2.71
N ARG A 67 12.43 2.52 2.42
CA ARG A 67 11.25 1.91 1.79
C ARG A 67 10.73 0.77 2.67
N PRO A 68 9.41 0.53 2.70
CA PRO A 68 8.84 -0.67 3.30
C PRO A 68 9.39 -1.95 2.62
N PRO A 69 9.56 -3.05 3.36
CA PRO A 69 10.37 -4.16 2.88
C PRO A 69 9.64 -5.17 1.99
N LEU A 70 8.30 -5.24 2.03
CA LEU A 70 7.59 -6.38 1.45
C LEU A 70 7.82 -6.50 -0.05
N TYR A 71 7.67 -5.41 -0.81
CA TYR A 71 7.78 -5.48 -2.25
C TYR A 71 9.21 -5.79 -2.73
N PRO A 72 10.28 -5.14 -2.21
CA PRO A 72 11.64 -5.56 -2.50
C PRO A 72 11.90 -7.05 -2.20
N ILE A 73 11.41 -7.57 -1.07
CA ILE A 73 11.57 -8.98 -0.70
C ILE A 73 10.86 -9.90 -1.70
N LEU A 74 9.66 -9.54 -2.16
CA LEU A 74 8.93 -10.30 -3.19
C LEU A 74 9.68 -10.30 -4.55
N LEU A 75 10.41 -9.23 -4.86
CA LEU A 75 11.18 -9.12 -6.10
C LEU A 75 12.54 -9.84 -6.02
N THR A 76 13.11 -10.01 -4.82
CA THR A 76 14.42 -10.66 -4.62
C THR A 76 14.59 -12.01 -5.34
N PRO A 77 13.68 -13.01 -5.22
CA PRO A 77 13.87 -14.27 -5.91
C PRO A 77 13.84 -14.14 -7.43
N LEU A 78 13.03 -13.22 -7.97
CA LEU A 78 12.95 -12.95 -9.41
C LEU A 78 14.27 -12.33 -9.90
N VAL A 79 14.80 -11.36 -9.15
CA VAL A 79 16.08 -10.70 -9.45
C VAL A 79 17.24 -11.70 -9.38
N ALA A 80 17.23 -12.61 -8.40
CA ALA A 80 18.29 -13.59 -8.20
C ALA A 80 18.33 -14.67 -9.28
N THR A 81 17.21 -14.99 -9.93
CA THR A 81 17.09 -16.19 -10.77
C THR A 81 16.84 -15.92 -12.25
N LEU A 82 16.23 -14.79 -12.62
CA LEU A 82 15.70 -14.62 -13.97
C LEU A 82 16.61 -13.85 -14.93
N GLY A 83 17.63 -13.13 -14.44
CA GLY A 83 18.55 -12.37 -15.31
C GLY A 83 17.80 -11.49 -16.32
N ASP A 84 18.04 -11.72 -17.61
CA ASP A 84 17.39 -11.00 -18.72
C ASP A 84 15.87 -11.24 -18.80
N GLN A 85 15.36 -12.32 -18.19
CA GLN A 85 13.94 -12.65 -18.12
C GLN A 85 13.22 -11.99 -16.93
N LEU A 86 13.89 -11.11 -16.17
CA LEU A 86 13.30 -10.44 -15.00
C LEU A 86 11.97 -9.73 -15.32
N ALA A 87 11.86 -9.11 -16.50
CA ALA A 87 10.65 -8.45 -16.94
C ALA A 87 9.44 -9.41 -17.00
N TRP A 88 9.65 -10.65 -17.46
CA TRP A 88 8.62 -11.69 -17.49
C TRP A 88 8.23 -12.13 -16.08
N GLY A 89 9.21 -12.32 -15.19
CA GLY A 89 8.96 -12.67 -13.80
C GLY A 89 8.09 -11.65 -13.07
N ILE A 90 8.40 -10.36 -13.23
CA ILE A 90 7.60 -9.28 -12.61
C ILE A 90 6.22 -9.19 -13.27
N ALA A 91 6.12 -9.42 -14.59
CA ALA A 91 4.82 -9.52 -15.28
C ALA A 91 3.96 -10.62 -14.64
N ALA A 92 4.52 -11.82 -14.54
CA ALA A 92 3.85 -12.98 -13.98
C ALA A 92 3.41 -12.73 -12.54
N LEU A 93 4.29 -12.15 -11.71
CA LEU A 93 3.95 -11.75 -10.34
C LEU A 93 2.74 -10.79 -10.33
N HIS A 94 2.75 -9.74 -11.14
CA HIS A 94 1.65 -8.77 -11.20
C HIS A 94 0.35 -9.36 -11.77
N LEU A 95 0.44 -10.28 -12.73
CA LEU A 95 -0.72 -10.98 -13.28
C LEU A 95 -1.35 -11.92 -12.24
N VAL A 96 -0.53 -12.67 -11.50
CA VAL A 96 -0.99 -13.57 -10.43
C VAL A 96 -1.65 -12.76 -9.30
N LEU A 97 -1.00 -11.69 -8.83
CA LEU A 97 -1.57 -10.82 -7.79
C LEU A 97 -2.83 -10.11 -8.28
N GLY A 98 -2.86 -9.68 -9.54
CA GLY A 98 -4.04 -9.08 -10.17
C GLY A 98 -5.22 -10.05 -10.25
N ALA A 99 -4.99 -11.27 -10.75
CA ALA A 99 -5.99 -12.33 -10.79
C ALA A 99 -6.50 -12.69 -9.39
N GLY A 100 -5.58 -12.81 -8.42
CA GLY A 100 -5.89 -13.02 -7.01
C GLY A 100 -6.75 -11.90 -6.43
N THR A 101 -6.48 -10.63 -6.78
CA THR A 101 -7.28 -9.48 -6.35
C THR A 101 -8.73 -9.60 -6.81
N VAL A 102 -8.95 -9.98 -8.08
CA VAL A 102 -10.29 -10.20 -8.66
C VAL A 102 -11.02 -11.35 -7.97
N ALA A 103 -10.33 -12.48 -7.77
CA ALA A 103 -10.91 -13.65 -7.11
C ALA A 103 -11.28 -13.37 -5.64
N LEU A 104 -10.39 -12.69 -4.91
CA LEU A 104 -10.62 -12.31 -3.52
C LEU A 104 -11.74 -11.27 -3.38
N ALA A 105 -11.88 -10.34 -4.32
CA ALA A 105 -13.01 -9.41 -4.36
C ALA A 105 -14.35 -10.14 -4.52
N ALA A 106 -14.43 -11.13 -5.43
CA ALA A 106 -15.61 -11.97 -5.59
C ALA A 106 -15.92 -12.77 -4.31
N LEU A 107 -14.89 -13.34 -3.68
CA LEU A 107 -15.01 -14.08 -2.43
C LEU A 107 -15.52 -13.20 -1.29
N ALA A 108 -14.97 -11.99 -1.14
CA ALA A 108 -15.44 -11.01 -0.15
C ALA A 108 -16.93 -10.67 -0.39
N GLY A 109 -17.31 -10.41 -1.64
CA GLY A 109 -18.70 -10.17 -2.02
C GLY A 109 -19.64 -11.31 -1.63
N ARG A 110 -19.25 -12.56 -1.92
CA ARG A 110 -20.02 -13.75 -1.51
C ARG A 110 -20.15 -13.88 0.01
N ARG A 111 -19.07 -13.61 0.75
CA ARG A 111 -19.05 -13.67 2.22
C ARG A 111 -19.84 -12.54 2.88
N TRP A 112 -20.03 -11.41 2.21
CA TRP A 112 -20.95 -10.35 2.64
C TRP A 112 -22.43 -10.65 2.30
N GLY A 113 -22.73 -11.80 1.69
CA GLY A 113 -24.10 -12.17 1.34
C GLY A 113 -24.60 -11.58 0.03
N LEU A 114 -23.72 -11.05 -0.83
CA LEU A 114 -24.12 -10.63 -2.17
C LEU A 114 -24.54 -11.85 -3.00
N SER A 115 -25.54 -11.65 -3.87
CA SER A 115 -25.92 -12.67 -4.86
C SER A 115 -24.74 -12.99 -5.78
N PRO A 116 -24.67 -14.21 -6.37
CA PRO A 116 -23.61 -14.58 -7.30
C PRO A 116 -23.37 -13.55 -8.40
N ALA A 117 -24.45 -13.03 -9.00
CA ALA A 117 -24.37 -11.98 -10.02
C ALA A 117 -23.74 -10.68 -9.50
N ARG A 118 -24.17 -10.18 -8.33
CA ARG A 118 -23.61 -8.95 -7.74
C ARG A 118 -22.14 -9.09 -7.35
N ALA A 119 -21.75 -10.26 -6.82
CA ALA A 119 -20.35 -10.56 -6.51
C ALA A 119 -19.49 -10.59 -7.78
N LEU A 120 -20.00 -11.17 -8.89
CA LEU A 120 -19.32 -11.16 -10.18
C LEU A 120 -19.24 -9.77 -10.80
N THR A 121 -20.29 -8.95 -10.68
CA THR A 121 -20.24 -7.56 -11.14
C THR A 121 -19.19 -6.76 -10.37
N GLY A 122 -19.15 -6.89 -9.04
CA GLY A 122 -18.13 -6.23 -8.21
C GLY A 122 -16.71 -6.65 -8.59
N SER A 123 -16.47 -7.95 -8.82
CA SER A 123 -15.16 -8.42 -9.25
C SER A 123 -14.82 -8.02 -10.69
N ALA A 124 -15.81 -7.88 -11.59
CA ALA A 124 -15.62 -7.36 -12.94
C ALA A 124 -15.20 -5.88 -12.95
N ILE A 125 -15.79 -5.06 -12.06
CA ILE A 125 -15.34 -3.67 -11.86
C ILE A 125 -13.87 -3.65 -11.43
N VAL A 126 -13.48 -4.47 -10.46
CA VAL A 126 -12.08 -4.60 -10.03
C VAL A 126 -11.16 -5.12 -11.14
N ALA A 127 -11.65 -6.05 -11.97
CA ALA A 127 -10.89 -6.62 -13.08
C ALA A 127 -10.54 -5.57 -14.14
N CYS A 128 -11.47 -4.65 -14.40
CA CYS A 128 -11.41 -3.63 -15.45
C CYS A 128 -11.07 -2.22 -14.94
N ASP A 129 -10.78 -2.04 -13.65
CA ASP A 129 -10.46 -0.73 -13.08
C ASP A 129 -9.22 -0.11 -13.76
N PRO A 130 -9.33 1.08 -14.36
CA PRO A 130 -8.26 1.66 -15.17
C PRO A 130 -7.00 1.98 -14.35
N ALA A 131 -7.15 2.35 -13.07
CA ALA A 131 -6.01 2.66 -12.21
C ALA A 131 -5.23 1.37 -11.85
N LEU A 132 -5.93 0.29 -11.48
CA LEU A 132 -5.32 -1.01 -11.22
C LEU A 132 -4.64 -1.59 -12.46
N LEU A 133 -5.24 -1.42 -13.64
CA LEU A 133 -4.65 -1.84 -14.91
C LEU A 133 -3.40 -1.03 -15.25
N ALA A 134 -3.45 0.30 -15.13
CA ALA A 134 -2.31 1.18 -15.42
C ALA A 134 -1.11 0.88 -14.51
N GLN A 135 -1.37 0.70 -13.21
CA GLN A 135 -0.34 0.46 -12.20
C GLN A 135 0.32 -0.92 -12.31
N ALA A 136 -0.31 -1.88 -13.01
CA ALA A 136 0.28 -3.18 -13.24
C ALA A 136 1.56 -3.13 -14.11
N ARG A 137 1.76 -2.06 -14.89
CA ARG A 137 2.90 -1.88 -15.81
C ARG A 137 4.19 -1.44 -15.11
N VAL A 138 4.06 -0.81 -13.95
CA VAL A 138 5.15 -0.14 -13.23
C VAL A 138 5.63 -1.03 -12.10
N VAL A 139 6.93 -1.04 -11.82
CA VAL A 139 7.49 -1.77 -10.67
C VAL A 139 7.17 -0.98 -9.40
N MET A 140 5.94 -1.11 -8.90
CA MET A 140 5.45 -0.37 -7.73
C MET A 140 4.59 -1.23 -6.79
N THR A 141 4.28 -0.66 -5.64
CA THR A 141 3.56 -1.31 -4.54
C THR A 141 2.05 -1.47 -4.77
N GLU A 142 1.48 -0.83 -5.79
CA GLU A 142 0.04 -0.74 -6.04
C GLU A 142 -0.58 -2.11 -6.26
N THR A 143 0.01 -2.92 -7.15
CA THR A 143 -0.48 -4.26 -7.47
C THR A 143 -0.47 -5.19 -6.24
N PRO A 144 0.66 -5.38 -5.50
CA PRO A 144 0.65 -6.18 -4.29
C PRO A 144 -0.23 -5.58 -3.18
N SER A 145 -0.34 -4.26 -3.08
CA SER A 145 -1.22 -3.61 -2.10
C SER A 145 -2.70 -3.89 -2.39
N ALA A 146 -3.13 -3.81 -3.64
CA ALA A 146 -4.51 -4.12 -4.04
C ALA A 146 -4.87 -5.57 -3.70
N PHE A 147 -3.95 -6.50 -3.96
CA PHE A 147 -4.11 -7.90 -3.57
C PHE A 147 -4.25 -8.06 -2.06
N LEU A 148 -3.39 -7.43 -1.26
CA LEU A 148 -3.43 -7.50 0.20
C LEU A 148 -4.69 -6.87 0.78
N VAL A 149 -5.19 -5.77 0.21
CA VAL A 149 -6.47 -5.18 0.58
C VAL A 149 -7.62 -6.14 0.28
N ALA A 150 -7.65 -6.75 -0.91
CA ALA A 150 -8.67 -7.74 -1.24
C ALA A 150 -8.60 -8.96 -0.30
N ALA A 151 -7.40 -9.38 0.11
CA ALA A 151 -7.20 -10.45 1.09
C ALA A 151 -7.73 -10.06 2.49
N VAL A 152 -7.47 -8.83 2.95
CA VAL A 152 -8.06 -8.30 4.19
C VAL A 152 -9.58 -8.32 4.11
N LEU A 153 -10.17 -7.80 3.04
CA LEU A 153 -11.61 -7.77 2.86
C LEU A 153 -12.21 -9.17 2.85
N ALA A 154 -11.63 -10.10 2.09
CA ALA A 154 -12.10 -11.49 2.04
C ALA A 154 -11.96 -12.21 3.38
N ALA A 155 -10.86 -11.97 4.12
CA ALA A 155 -10.63 -12.56 5.43
C ALA A 155 -11.62 -12.05 6.48
N LEU A 156 -11.95 -10.76 6.45
CA LEU A 156 -12.85 -10.12 7.41
C LEU A 156 -14.32 -10.14 6.98
N ALA A 157 -14.63 -10.59 5.77
CA ALA A 157 -15.98 -10.79 5.31
C ALA A 157 -16.59 -12.07 5.93
N GLY A 158 -17.78 -11.93 6.52
CA GLY A 158 -18.51 -13.02 7.15
C GLY A 158 -18.01 -13.39 8.55
N ASP A 159 -18.47 -14.54 9.06
CA ASP A 159 -18.26 -14.99 10.45
C ASP A 159 -17.14 -16.04 10.61
N ASP A 160 -16.13 -16.04 9.74
CA ASP A 160 -15.00 -16.97 9.86
C ASP A 160 -14.20 -16.68 11.15
N ARG A 161 -14.09 -17.69 12.02
CA ARG A 161 -13.30 -17.62 13.26
C ARG A 161 -11.83 -17.26 13.03
N ARG A 162 -11.28 -17.58 11.85
CA ARG A 162 -9.91 -17.27 11.45
C ARG A 162 -9.78 -15.88 10.84
N GLY A 163 -10.90 -15.23 10.52
CA GLY A 163 -10.94 -13.94 9.84
C GLY A 163 -10.07 -12.86 10.50
N PRO A 164 -10.18 -12.62 11.83
CA PRO A 164 -9.33 -11.63 12.51
C PRO A 164 -7.84 -11.93 12.41
N LEU A 165 -7.44 -13.21 12.50
CA LEU A 165 -6.04 -13.63 12.37
C LEU A 165 -5.53 -13.37 10.95
N LEU A 166 -6.24 -13.90 9.94
CA LEU A 166 -5.86 -13.75 8.54
C LEU A 166 -5.89 -12.29 8.08
N GLY A 167 -6.89 -11.53 8.50
CA GLY A 167 -7.01 -10.09 8.24
C GLY A 167 -5.90 -9.30 8.92
N GLY A 168 -5.54 -9.63 10.16
CA GLY A 168 -4.44 -9.00 10.88
C GLY A 168 -3.07 -9.28 10.23
N LEU A 169 -2.81 -10.52 9.82
CA LEU A 169 -1.61 -10.89 9.05
C LEU A 169 -1.55 -10.14 7.71
N ALA A 170 -2.66 -10.12 6.97
CA ALA A 170 -2.75 -9.41 5.70
C ALA A 170 -2.56 -7.89 5.87
N PHE A 171 -3.12 -7.28 6.93
CA PHE A 171 -2.85 -5.88 7.27
C PHE A 171 -1.39 -5.63 7.63
N GLY A 172 -0.75 -6.55 8.35
CA GLY A 172 0.67 -6.44 8.68
C GLY A 172 1.55 -6.46 7.43
N LEU A 173 1.29 -7.40 6.51
CA LEU A 173 1.94 -7.44 5.21
C LEU A 173 1.64 -6.18 4.39
N ALA A 174 0.38 -5.73 4.37
CA ALA A 174 -0.02 -4.51 3.69
C ALA A 174 0.74 -3.30 4.23
N ALA A 175 0.92 -3.19 5.55
CA ALA A 175 1.69 -2.14 6.19
C ALA A 175 3.20 -2.20 5.88
N LEU A 176 3.76 -3.42 5.73
CA LEU A 176 5.13 -3.63 5.22
C LEU A 176 5.26 -3.38 3.70
N CYS A 177 4.15 -3.22 2.98
CA CYS A 177 4.12 -2.79 1.58
C CYS A 177 3.95 -1.27 1.50
N ARG A 178 2.94 -0.73 2.20
CA ARG A 178 2.57 0.68 2.28
C ARG A 178 2.14 1.01 3.72
N PRO A 179 2.86 1.88 4.44
CA PRO A 179 2.56 2.21 5.85
C PRO A 179 1.19 2.83 6.09
N SER A 180 0.56 3.39 5.03
CA SER A 180 -0.79 3.96 5.07
C SER A 180 -1.87 2.97 5.46
N PHE A 181 -1.60 1.66 5.42
CA PHE A 181 -2.53 0.64 5.90
C PHE A 181 -2.54 0.46 7.43
N LEU A 182 -1.57 1.02 8.17
CA LEU A 182 -1.57 0.97 9.64
C LEU A 182 -2.78 1.71 10.25
N PRO A 183 -3.11 2.95 9.86
CA PRO A 183 -4.36 3.59 10.27
C PRO A 183 -5.59 2.76 9.94
N ALA A 184 -5.66 2.13 8.76
CA ALA A 184 -6.77 1.28 8.37
C ALA A 184 -6.91 0.04 9.27
N ALA A 185 -5.79 -0.59 9.62
CA ALA A 185 -5.77 -1.72 10.57
C ALA A 185 -6.26 -1.29 11.96
N GLY A 186 -5.80 -0.13 12.46
CA GLY A 186 -6.23 0.43 13.74
C GLY A 186 -7.72 0.77 13.78
N LEU A 187 -8.23 1.44 12.75
CA LEU A 187 -9.65 1.74 12.60
C LEU A 187 -10.49 0.48 12.50
N THR A 188 -10.00 -0.56 11.81
CA THR A 188 -10.70 -1.84 11.69
C THR A 188 -10.74 -2.59 13.04
N ALA A 189 -9.64 -2.57 13.80
CA ALA A 189 -9.61 -3.11 15.16
C ALA A 189 -10.57 -2.37 16.10
N ALA A 190 -10.60 -1.03 16.02
CA ALA A 190 -11.52 -0.20 16.78
C ALA A 190 -12.98 -0.48 16.40
N ALA A 191 -13.29 -0.58 15.11
CA ALA A 191 -14.62 -0.94 14.63
C ALA A 191 -15.03 -2.34 15.09
N ALA A 192 -14.13 -3.33 15.05
CA ALA A 192 -14.38 -4.67 15.53
C ALA A 192 -14.69 -4.70 17.04
N LEU A 193 -14.02 -3.84 17.82
CA LEU A 193 -14.22 -3.69 19.26
C LEU A 193 -15.54 -3.00 19.61
N LEU A 194 -15.83 -1.88 18.95
CA LEU A 194 -16.94 -0.98 19.30
C LEU A 194 -18.27 -1.42 18.66
N ALA A 195 -18.22 -1.84 17.40
CA ALA A 195 -19.40 -2.09 16.57
C ALA A 195 -19.45 -3.50 15.95
N GLY A 196 -18.47 -4.37 16.22
CA GLY A 196 -18.44 -5.70 15.65
C GLY A 196 -19.53 -6.65 16.21
N PRO A 197 -19.83 -7.76 15.52
CA PRO A 197 -20.84 -8.74 15.94
C PRO A 197 -20.57 -9.44 17.29
N GLY A 198 -21.63 -9.91 17.94
CA GLY A 198 -21.56 -10.67 19.20
C GLY A 198 -21.35 -9.82 20.45
N ASP A 199 -21.10 -10.48 21.57
CA ASP A 199 -20.94 -9.87 22.90
C ASP A 199 -19.60 -9.10 23.06
N GLY A 200 -19.44 -8.39 24.17
CA GLY A 200 -18.22 -7.61 24.44
C GLY A 200 -16.95 -8.45 24.50
N ARG A 201 -17.02 -9.72 24.93
CA ARG A 201 -15.87 -10.63 24.98
C ARG A 201 -15.45 -11.05 23.57
N ALA A 202 -16.40 -11.38 22.71
CA ALA A 202 -16.16 -11.74 21.31
C ALA A 202 -15.59 -10.56 20.52
N ARG A 203 -16.13 -9.34 20.72
CA ARG A 203 -15.61 -8.09 20.13
C ARG A 203 -14.16 -7.84 20.54
N ARG A 204 -13.86 -7.87 21.85
CA ARG A 204 -12.49 -7.73 22.37
C ARG A 204 -11.55 -8.77 21.77
N ARG A 205 -11.94 -10.05 21.77
CA ARG A 205 -11.12 -11.13 21.20
C ARG A 205 -10.80 -10.86 19.73
N ARG A 206 -11.78 -10.50 18.90
CA ARG A 206 -11.57 -10.23 17.46
C ARG A 206 -10.62 -9.04 17.26
N ALA A 207 -10.84 -7.93 17.97
CA ALA A 207 -9.98 -6.76 17.89
C ALA A 207 -8.53 -7.07 18.34
N THR A 208 -8.36 -7.79 19.47
CA THR A 208 -7.05 -8.19 19.97
C THR A 208 -6.33 -9.12 19.00
N VAL A 209 -6.99 -10.16 18.48
CA VAL A 209 -6.36 -11.09 17.52
C VAL A 209 -5.91 -10.35 16.26
N LEU A 210 -6.75 -9.46 15.74
CA LEU A 210 -6.40 -8.65 14.57
C LEU A 210 -5.17 -7.76 14.84
N ALA A 211 -5.19 -7.01 15.95
CA ALA A 211 -4.09 -6.11 16.32
C ALA A 211 -2.77 -6.87 16.59
N VAL A 212 -2.84 -7.99 17.32
CA VAL A 212 -1.67 -8.82 17.64
C VAL A 212 -1.11 -9.46 16.38
N ALA A 213 -1.95 -9.98 15.48
CA ALA A 213 -1.49 -10.56 14.22
C ALA A 213 -0.81 -9.51 13.33
N THR A 214 -1.37 -8.30 13.23
CA THR A 214 -0.73 -7.18 12.53
C THR A 214 0.62 -6.82 13.15
N ALA A 215 0.68 -6.65 14.47
CA ALA A 215 1.93 -6.34 15.17
C ALA A 215 2.99 -7.45 15.01
N ALA A 216 2.58 -8.71 15.08
CA ALA A 216 3.45 -9.87 14.91
C ALA A 216 4.09 -9.93 13.52
N THR A 217 3.35 -9.56 12.47
CA THR A 217 3.91 -9.47 11.11
C THR A 217 4.93 -8.34 10.97
N LEU A 218 4.74 -7.21 11.67
CA LEU A 218 5.66 -6.07 11.64
C LEU A 218 6.90 -6.28 12.50
N ALA A 219 6.79 -7.06 13.57
CA ALA A 219 7.82 -7.21 14.60
C ALA A 219 9.19 -7.64 14.07
N PRO A 220 9.34 -8.60 13.13
CA PRO A 220 10.65 -8.97 12.59
C PRO A 220 11.37 -7.80 11.92
N TRP A 221 10.62 -6.95 11.20
CA TRP A 221 11.19 -5.77 10.55
C TRP A 221 11.60 -4.70 11.57
N ALA A 222 10.74 -4.44 12.56
CA ALA A 222 11.05 -3.53 13.66
C ALA A 222 12.29 -3.98 14.44
N TRP A 223 12.40 -5.28 14.72
CA TRP A 223 13.55 -5.87 15.39
C TRP A 223 14.84 -5.73 14.58
N ARG A 224 14.80 -6.06 13.28
CA ARG A 224 15.92 -5.84 12.36
C ARG A 224 16.38 -4.38 12.40
N ASN A 225 15.44 -3.44 12.33
CA ASN A 225 15.78 -2.02 12.31
C ASN A 225 16.34 -1.53 13.64
N ALA A 226 15.85 -2.06 14.77
CA ALA A 226 16.43 -1.77 16.08
C ALA A 226 17.91 -2.21 16.15
N ARG A 227 18.22 -3.39 15.60
CA ARG A 227 19.59 -3.94 15.59
C ARG A 227 20.52 -3.22 14.63
N VAL A 228 20.03 -2.87 13.44
CA VAL A 228 20.89 -2.41 12.32
C VAL A 228 20.90 -0.88 12.19
N LEU A 229 19.78 -0.22 12.49
CA LEU A 229 19.63 1.25 12.41
C LEU A 229 19.65 1.93 13.79
N GLY A 230 19.73 1.16 14.88
CA GLY A 230 19.68 1.69 16.25
C GLY A 230 18.32 2.24 16.67
N ALA A 231 17.24 1.95 15.92
CA ALA A 231 15.89 2.41 16.22
C ALA A 231 14.81 1.41 15.75
N PRO A 232 13.75 1.17 16.55
CA PRO A 232 12.68 0.23 16.20
C PRO A 232 11.74 0.83 15.14
N VAL A 233 12.21 0.97 13.90
CA VAL A 233 11.40 1.46 12.77
C VAL A 233 10.45 0.35 12.32
N TRP A 234 9.16 0.53 12.54
CA TRP A 234 8.14 -0.49 12.27
C TRP A 234 7.76 -0.65 10.80
N THR A 235 8.00 0.37 9.96
CA THR A 235 7.66 0.33 8.53
C THR A 235 8.71 1.05 7.70
N THR A 236 8.78 2.37 7.78
CA THR A 236 9.72 3.19 7.01
C THR A 236 10.15 4.45 7.77
N THR A 237 11.33 4.96 7.44
CA THR A 237 11.92 6.22 7.90
C THR A 237 11.60 7.41 6.98
N ARG A 238 10.46 7.37 6.31
CA ARG A 238 10.01 8.47 5.45
C ARG A 238 8.77 9.20 5.95
N GLY A 239 8.14 8.70 7.01
CA GLY A 239 6.87 9.24 7.50
C GLY A 239 7.01 10.69 8.00
N GLY A 240 8.09 10.98 8.73
CA GLY A 240 8.41 12.33 9.18
C GLY A 240 8.72 13.28 8.04
N TYR A 241 9.51 12.83 7.06
CA TYR A 241 9.76 13.62 5.85
C TYR A 241 8.47 13.93 5.09
N THR A 242 7.60 12.94 4.87
CA THR A 242 6.30 13.16 4.21
C THR A 242 5.40 14.11 4.99
N LEU A 243 5.41 14.04 6.33
CA LEU A 243 4.63 14.95 7.16
C LEU A 243 5.11 16.41 7.02
N ALA A 244 6.43 16.65 7.08
CA ALA A 244 7.02 17.98 6.93
C ALA A 244 6.92 18.51 5.49
N LEU A 245 7.08 17.63 4.49
CA LEU A 245 6.88 17.97 3.09
C LEU A 245 5.48 18.56 2.87
N ALA A 246 4.47 17.94 3.47
CA ALA A 246 3.08 18.38 3.37
C ALA A 246 2.74 19.57 4.30
N ASN A 247 3.60 19.88 5.28
CA ASN A 247 3.34 20.88 6.32
C ASN A 247 4.63 21.61 6.66
N ASN A 248 4.92 22.67 5.91
CA ASN A 248 6.03 23.57 6.16
C ASN A 248 5.66 25.00 5.75
N PRO A 249 6.36 26.03 6.25
CA PRO A 249 6.04 27.42 5.98
C PRO A 249 6.07 27.80 4.50
N VAL A 250 7.00 27.23 3.74
CA VAL A 250 7.17 27.51 2.31
C VAL A 250 5.99 26.96 1.52
N TYR A 251 5.58 25.71 1.79
CA TYR A 251 4.40 25.10 1.19
C TYR A 251 3.13 25.90 1.51
N TYR A 252 2.95 26.36 2.76
CA TYR A 252 1.79 27.18 3.12
C TYR A 252 1.77 28.51 2.35
N ALA A 253 2.89 29.23 2.33
CA ALA A 253 2.98 30.51 1.64
C ALA A 253 2.79 30.38 0.12
N GLU A 254 3.41 29.37 -0.51
CA GLU A 254 3.42 29.25 -1.97
C GLU A 254 2.19 28.53 -2.53
N VAL A 255 1.56 27.63 -1.77
CA VAL A 255 0.43 26.80 -2.25
C VAL A 255 -0.90 27.16 -1.61
N LEU A 256 -0.94 27.35 -0.29
CA LEU A 256 -2.21 27.62 0.40
C LEU A 256 -2.61 29.09 0.33
N ASP A 257 -1.62 29.96 0.43
CA ASP A 257 -1.79 31.42 0.38
C ASP A 257 -1.39 31.99 -0.99
N GLY A 258 -0.90 31.14 -1.89
CA GLY A 258 -0.61 31.47 -3.29
C GLY A 258 -1.86 31.53 -4.18
N PRO A 259 -1.69 31.84 -5.48
CA PRO A 259 -2.78 31.91 -6.43
C PRO A 259 -3.59 30.60 -6.50
N PRO A 260 -4.90 30.66 -6.84
CA PRO A 260 -5.68 29.46 -7.08
C PRO A 260 -5.00 28.52 -8.08
N GLY A 261 -4.92 27.23 -7.74
CA GLY A 261 -4.24 26.23 -8.58
C GLY A 261 -2.72 26.22 -8.47
N ALA A 262 -2.12 27.03 -7.59
CA ALA A 262 -0.68 27.03 -7.35
C ALA A 262 -0.17 25.62 -7.05
N VAL A 263 0.88 25.26 -7.78
CA VAL A 263 1.63 24.02 -7.58
C VAL A 263 2.84 24.37 -6.73
N TRP A 264 3.25 23.48 -5.84
CA TRP A 264 4.52 23.68 -5.18
C TRP A 264 5.64 23.44 -6.19
N SER A 265 6.08 24.51 -6.84
CA SER A 265 7.18 24.50 -7.79
C SER A 265 7.88 25.85 -7.71
N GLY A 266 9.21 25.86 -7.92
CA GLY A 266 9.99 27.09 -7.96
C GLY A 266 11.08 27.21 -6.90
N PRO A 267 11.63 28.42 -6.69
CA PRO A 267 12.83 28.64 -5.88
C PRO A 267 12.68 28.27 -4.41
N GLY A 268 11.53 28.53 -3.77
CA GLY A 268 11.31 28.19 -2.37
C GLY A 268 11.32 26.69 -2.14
N GLN A 269 10.58 25.94 -2.97
CA GLN A 269 10.63 24.49 -2.98
C GLN A 269 12.06 23.95 -3.16
N ARG A 270 12.81 24.46 -4.15
CA ARG A 270 14.20 24.01 -4.39
C ARG A 270 15.08 24.23 -3.17
N ARG A 271 15.01 25.40 -2.55
CA ARG A 271 15.75 25.70 -1.30
C ARG A 271 15.36 24.78 -0.15
N TRP A 272 14.06 24.47 -0.01
CA TRP A 272 13.59 23.53 1.01
C TRP A 272 14.10 22.10 0.76
N PHE A 273 14.10 21.63 -0.50
CA PHE A 273 14.67 20.32 -0.86
C PHE A 273 16.18 20.27 -0.65
N GLU A 274 16.92 21.33 -1.01
CA GLU A 274 18.36 21.40 -0.75
C GLU A 274 18.69 21.38 0.74
N ALA A 275 17.95 22.15 1.55
CA ALA A 275 18.11 22.13 3.00
C ALA A 275 17.81 20.74 3.58
N SER A 276 16.74 20.09 3.11
CA SER A 276 16.38 18.74 3.49
C SER A 276 17.45 17.71 3.10
N ARG A 277 18.00 17.81 1.88
CA ARG A 277 19.10 16.93 1.43
C ARG A 277 20.37 17.12 2.26
N ARG A 278 20.73 18.37 2.59
CA ARG A 278 21.87 18.65 3.48
C ARG A 278 21.66 18.05 4.87
N ALA A 279 20.47 18.20 5.44
CA ALA A 279 20.13 17.60 6.73
C ALA A 279 20.13 16.06 6.68
N GLN A 280 19.63 15.47 5.59
CA GLN A 280 19.64 14.02 5.38
C GLN A 280 21.06 13.46 5.26
N ALA A 281 21.98 14.20 4.62
CA ALA A 281 23.38 13.79 4.53
C ALA A 281 24.14 13.88 5.86
N ALA A 282 23.69 14.76 6.77
CA ALA A 282 24.35 15.02 8.06
C ALA A 282 23.86 14.10 9.21
N LEU A 283 22.70 13.45 9.05
CA LEU A 283 22.04 12.68 10.12
C LEU A 283 21.89 11.22 9.73
N SER A 284 21.76 10.32 10.71
CA SER A 284 21.29 8.97 10.41
C SER A 284 19.83 8.99 9.93
N GLU A 285 19.44 7.96 9.20
CA GLU A 285 18.11 7.85 8.61
C GLU A 285 16.98 7.95 9.67
N PRO A 286 17.04 7.27 10.84
CA PRO A 286 16.04 7.46 11.90
C PRO A 286 16.08 8.85 12.56
N GLU A 287 17.26 9.46 12.71
CA GLU A 287 17.39 10.82 13.27
C GLU A 287 16.81 11.87 12.35
N PHE A 288 17.10 11.79 11.05
CA PHE A 288 16.51 12.64 10.03
C PHE A 288 14.99 12.54 10.04
N ASP A 289 14.44 11.32 10.02
CA ASP A 289 12.99 11.13 10.04
C ASP A 289 12.34 11.67 11.32
N ARG A 290 12.97 11.49 12.50
CA ARG A 290 12.50 12.08 13.76
C ARG A 290 12.52 13.61 13.72
N ARG A 291 13.58 14.21 13.20
CA ARG A 291 13.69 15.67 13.05
C ARG A 291 12.59 16.22 12.14
N MET A 292 12.41 15.63 10.95
CA MET A 292 11.35 16.07 10.02
C MET A 292 9.96 15.89 10.63
N ARG A 293 9.74 14.78 11.36
CA ARG A 293 8.48 14.58 12.08
C ARG A 293 8.22 15.68 13.11
N ALA A 294 9.23 16.05 13.89
CA ALA A 294 9.12 17.14 14.86
C ALA A 294 8.80 18.47 14.17
N GLU A 295 9.44 18.77 13.03
CA GLU A 295 9.14 19.96 12.23
C GLU A 295 7.68 19.99 11.74
N GLY A 296 7.16 18.87 11.22
CA GLY A 296 5.77 18.77 10.77
C GLY A 296 4.76 18.85 11.91
N LEU A 297 5.04 18.23 13.07
CA LEU A 297 4.18 18.33 14.26
C LEU A 297 4.21 19.73 14.89
N ARG A 298 5.34 20.43 14.81
CA ARG A 298 5.42 21.83 15.23
C ARG A 298 4.48 22.72 14.43
N MET A 299 4.31 22.48 13.11
CA MET A 299 3.32 23.21 12.32
C MET A 299 1.88 22.97 12.78
N LEU A 300 1.55 21.77 13.27
CA LEU A 300 0.24 21.50 13.86
C LEU A 300 0.02 22.33 15.15
N ALA A 301 1.05 22.48 15.98
CA ALA A 301 0.96 23.24 17.23
C ALA A 301 0.96 24.76 17.00
N GLU A 302 1.83 25.27 16.14
CA GLU A 302 2.02 26.71 15.90
C GLU A 302 1.00 27.28 14.90
N ARG A 303 0.60 26.50 13.89
CA ARG A 303 -0.31 26.92 12.80
C ARG A 303 -1.44 25.89 12.56
N PRO A 304 -2.27 25.56 13.56
CA PRO A 304 -3.28 24.50 13.46
C PRO A 304 -4.31 24.74 12.34
N ARG A 305 -4.67 26.01 12.09
CA ARG A 305 -5.60 26.38 11.01
C ARG A 305 -5.01 26.08 9.63
N ASP A 306 -3.75 26.42 9.41
CA ASP A 306 -3.08 26.17 8.13
C ASP A 306 -2.81 24.69 7.93
N PHE A 307 -2.46 23.96 9.00
CA PHE A 307 -2.37 22.50 8.96
C PHE A 307 -3.69 21.86 8.53
N ALA A 308 -4.82 22.29 9.11
CA ALA A 308 -6.14 21.82 8.74
C ALA A 308 -6.51 22.19 7.29
N ARG A 309 -6.24 23.42 6.86
CA ARG A 309 -6.41 23.86 5.46
C ARG A 309 -5.59 23.00 4.51
N ALA A 310 -4.33 22.72 4.83
CA ALA A 310 -3.43 21.88 4.05
C ALA A 310 -3.97 20.45 3.89
N ALA A 311 -4.41 19.86 5.01
CA ALA A 311 -5.00 18.53 5.01
C ALA A 311 -6.28 18.47 4.17
N LEU A 312 -7.16 19.46 4.32
CA LEU A 312 -8.40 19.55 3.55
C LEU A 312 -8.15 19.78 2.06
N ALA A 313 -7.18 20.63 1.69
CA ALA A 313 -6.80 20.87 0.31
C ALA A 313 -6.33 19.57 -0.37
N ARG A 314 -5.49 18.79 0.32
CA ARG A 314 -5.05 17.46 -0.17
C ARG A 314 -6.20 16.47 -0.26
N LEU A 315 -7.11 16.45 0.72
CA LEU A 315 -8.29 15.58 0.70
C LEU A 315 -9.20 15.91 -0.49
N ARG A 316 -9.43 17.20 -0.77
CA ARG A 316 -10.20 17.65 -1.94
C ARG A 316 -9.52 17.25 -3.25
N ARG A 317 -8.20 17.42 -3.34
CA ARG A 317 -7.43 17.01 -4.53
C ARG A 317 -7.45 15.50 -4.73
N PHE A 318 -7.43 14.72 -3.66
CA PHE A 318 -7.53 13.25 -3.71
C PHE A 318 -8.88 12.78 -4.29
N TRP A 319 -9.97 13.48 -3.99
CA TRP A 319 -11.31 13.20 -4.52
C TRP A 319 -11.68 14.04 -5.76
N GLY A 320 -10.71 14.71 -6.39
CA GLY A 320 -10.92 15.48 -7.60
C GLY A 320 -11.26 14.56 -8.79
N VAL A 321 -12.34 14.87 -9.51
CA VAL A 321 -12.80 14.07 -10.66
C VAL A 321 -12.03 14.43 -11.95
N ALA A 322 -11.49 15.64 -12.01
CA ALA A 322 -10.61 16.09 -13.08
C ALA A 322 -9.14 16.10 -12.59
N PRO A 323 -8.17 15.84 -13.48
CA PRO A 323 -6.77 16.09 -13.15
C PRO A 323 -6.63 17.56 -12.76
N SER A 324 -6.06 17.84 -11.60
CA SER A 324 -5.57 19.19 -11.31
C SER A 324 -4.48 19.52 -12.34
N ASP A 325 -4.52 20.71 -12.95
CA ASP A 325 -3.63 21.22 -14.01
C ASP A 325 -2.13 21.38 -13.61
N ALA A 326 -1.61 20.44 -12.82
CA ALA A 326 -0.46 20.59 -11.97
C ALA A 326 0.29 19.26 -11.84
N VAL A 327 1.11 18.93 -12.83
CA VAL A 327 2.23 17.99 -12.75
C VAL A 327 3.51 18.76 -12.96
#